data_AF-A0A1F9KAL3-F1
#
_entry.id   AF-A0A1F9KAL3-F1
#
_cell.length_a   1.000
_cell.length_b   1.000
_cell.length_c   1.000
_cell.angle_alpha   90.00
_cell.angle_beta   90.00
_cell.angle_gamma   90.00
#
_symmetry.space_group_name_H-M   'P 1'
#
loop_
_entity.id
_entity.type
_entity.pdbx_description
1 polymer ?
#
loop_
_entity_poly.entity_id
_entity_poly.type
_entity_poly.pdbx_seq_one_letter_code
_entity_poly.pdbx_strand_id
1 'polypeptide(L)'
;MMRKRGVNIEKDFQLKKLGAPAIIAVLEKGEVEAGLIWEAHVSRLVTTGKYRTLLGFRDELSRLLNVKVMPVIWLAGLEPWVKENGPMVSRLRSAWTEAYRGVQQDEAHFRKYAKQFFGLEKAEDLSLAWQRTKIFLLPADFTWPDQPTLKAQKSFLREGVELGMFPKEATGLIDGMYTP
;
A
#
# COMPACT_ATOMS: atom_id res chain seq x y z
N MET A 1 -10.43 -14.32 -3.83
CA MET A 1 -10.19 -14.96 -2.51
C MET A 1 -11.36 -14.82 -1.52
N MET A 2 -11.92 -13.61 -1.33
CA MET A 2 -13.13 -13.41 -0.48
C MET A 2 -14.33 -14.20 -0.98
N ARG A 3 -14.63 -14.17 -2.29
CA ARG A 3 -15.71 -14.97 -2.89
C ARG A 3 -15.53 -16.49 -2.68
N LYS A 4 -14.30 -17.00 -2.77
CA LYS A 4 -13.96 -18.41 -2.45
C LYS A 4 -14.23 -18.76 -0.97
N ARG A 5 -14.26 -17.76 -0.09
CA ARG A 5 -14.60 -17.89 1.33
C ARG A 5 -16.05 -17.46 1.62
N GLY A 6 -16.90 -17.38 0.60
CA GLY A 6 -18.32 -17.03 0.74
C GLY A 6 -18.61 -15.55 0.97
N VAL A 7 -17.62 -14.66 0.86
CA VAL A 7 -17.80 -13.21 1.03
C VAL A 7 -17.87 -12.52 -0.34
N ASN A 8 -19.01 -11.92 -0.64
CA ASN A 8 -19.23 -11.08 -1.81
C ASN A 8 -19.27 -9.61 -1.40
N ILE A 9 -18.21 -8.87 -1.72
CA ILE A 9 -18.06 -7.48 -1.29
C ILE A 9 -19.26 -6.59 -1.67
N GLU A 10 -19.83 -6.79 -2.86
CA GLU A 10 -20.91 -5.95 -3.41
C GLU A 10 -22.27 -6.26 -2.77
N LYS A 11 -22.43 -7.46 -2.21
CA LYS A 11 -23.68 -7.90 -1.57
C LYS A 11 -23.61 -7.77 -0.05
N ASP A 12 -22.45 -8.02 0.52
CA ASP A 12 -22.28 -8.17 1.96
C ASP A 12 -21.87 -6.86 2.64
N PHE A 13 -21.41 -5.84 1.89
CA PHE A 13 -21.01 -4.55 2.44
C PHE A 13 -21.59 -3.37 1.67
N GLN A 14 -21.78 -2.27 2.38
CA GLN A 14 -22.09 -0.96 1.80
C GLN A 14 -20.80 -0.12 1.75
N LEU A 15 -20.20 -0.01 0.57
CA LEU A 15 -18.92 0.67 0.41
C LEU A 15 -19.08 2.19 0.23
N LYS A 16 -18.36 2.97 1.03
CA LYS A 16 -18.13 4.41 0.80
C LYS A 16 -16.71 4.63 0.26
N LYS A 17 -16.59 5.26 -0.91
CA LYS A 17 -15.28 5.61 -1.50
C LYS A 17 -14.87 7.01 -1.06
N LEU A 18 -13.87 7.10 -0.19
CA LEU A 18 -13.45 8.35 0.45
C LEU A 18 -11.91 8.45 0.49
N GLY A 19 -11.39 9.66 0.61
CA GLY A 19 -9.98 9.89 0.93
C GLY A 19 -9.69 9.66 2.43
N ALA A 20 -8.42 9.43 2.78
CA ALA A 20 -8.00 9.08 4.16
C ALA A 20 -8.58 9.99 5.27
N PRO A 21 -8.52 11.33 5.18
CA PRO A 21 -9.11 12.20 6.21
C PRO A 21 -10.62 12.00 6.37
N ALA A 22 -11.34 11.78 5.26
CA ALA A 22 -12.78 11.55 5.29
C ALA A 22 -13.13 10.17 5.84
N ILE A 23 -12.34 9.12 5.55
CA ILE A 23 -12.50 7.78 6.14
C ILE A 23 -12.42 7.86 7.67
N ILE A 24 -11.41 8.56 8.21
CA ILE A 24 -11.26 8.74 9.66
C ILE A 24 -12.47 9.48 10.24
N ALA A 25 -12.91 10.57 9.60
CA ALA A 25 -14.03 11.36 10.09
C ALA A 25 -15.34 10.55 10.17
N VAL A 26 -15.65 9.73 9.16
CA VAL A 26 -16.87 8.90 9.17
C VAL A 26 -16.78 7.74 10.18
N LEU A 27 -15.58 7.20 10.42
CA LEU A 27 -15.33 6.23 11.49
C LEU A 27 -15.56 6.84 12.87
N GLU A 28 -14.96 8.01 13.13
CA GLU A 28 -15.08 8.71 14.42
C GLU A 28 -16.52 9.13 14.75
N LYS A 29 -17.33 9.40 13.72
CA LYS A 29 -18.77 9.68 13.84
C LYS A 29 -19.64 8.43 13.96
N GLY A 30 -19.08 7.23 13.79
CA GLY A 30 -19.82 5.97 13.79
C GLY A 30 -20.73 5.78 12.57
N GLU A 31 -20.44 6.45 11.44
CA GLU A 31 -21.22 6.30 10.20
C GLU A 31 -20.82 5.06 9.39
N VAL A 32 -19.72 4.40 9.76
CA VAL A 32 -19.22 3.13 9.21
C VAL A 32 -18.54 2.32 10.31
N GLU A 33 -18.55 1.00 10.16
CA GLU A 33 -18.00 0.05 11.15
C GLU A 33 -16.51 -0.26 10.93
N ALA A 34 -16.01 -0.07 9.71
CA ALA A 34 -14.64 -0.38 9.34
C ALA A 34 -14.12 0.56 8.23
N GLY A 35 -12.81 0.75 8.18
CA GLY A 35 -12.13 1.51 7.14
C GLY A 35 -10.84 0.85 6.68
N LEU A 36 -10.60 0.88 5.38
CA LEU A 36 -9.32 0.51 4.78
C LEU A 36 -8.46 1.77 4.66
N ILE A 37 -7.40 1.86 5.45
CA ILE A 37 -6.48 3.00 5.49
C ILE A 37 -5.04 2.52 5.74
N TRP A 38 -4.06 3.40 5.55
CA TRP A 38 -2.63 3.09 5.69
C TRP A 38 -2.00 3.73 6.92
N GLU A 39 -0.78 3.29 7.27
CA GLU A 39 0.01 3.90 8.33
C GLU A 39 0.50 5.31 7.91
N ALA A 40 0.54 6.30 8.80
CA ALA A 40 0.35 6.22 10.26
C ALA A 40 -1.11 6.41 10.74
N HIS A 41 -2.08 6.49 9.84
CA HIS A 41 -3.49 6.72 10.22
C HIS A 41 -4.08 5.57 11.03
N VAL A 42 -3.70 4.32 10.73
CA VAL A 42 -4.10 3.16 11.52
C VAL A 42 -3.58 3.28 12.95
N SER A 43 -2.30 3.60 13.14
CA SER A 43 -1.73 3.88 14.46
C SER A 43 -2.48 4.94 15.23
N ARG A 44 -2.83 6.07 14.59
CA ARG A 44 -3.65 7.12 15.23
C ARG A 44 -4.98 6.56 15.77
N LEU A 45 -5.65 5.69 15.01
CA LEU A 45 -6.94 5.14 15.42
C LEU A 45 -6.78 4.13 16.55
N VAL A 46 -5.89 3.15 16.43
CA VAL A 46 -5.78 2.06 17.40
C VAL A 46 -5.30 2.52 18.78
N THR A 47 -4.49 3.57 18.86
CA THR A 47 -4.01 4.10 20.15
C THR A 47 -5.13 4.74 20.98
N THR A 48 -6.24 5.13 20.37
CA THR A 48 -7.44 5.59 21.10
C THR A 48 -8.09 4.49 21.94
N GLY A 49 -7.72 3.23 21.72
CA GLY A 49 -8.35 2.06 22.34
C GLY A 49 -9.71 1.69 21.74
N LYS A 50 -10.32 2.54 20.90
CA LYS A 50 -11.65 2.33 20.29
C LYS A 50 -11.63 1.41 19.07
N TYR A 51 -10.49 1.31 18.38
CA TYR A 51 -10.38 0.56 17.13
C TYR A 51 -9.41 -0.62 17.27
N ARG A 52 -9.58 -1.63 16.41
CA ARG A 52 -8.69 -2.80 16.29
C ARG A 52 -8.37 -3.04 14.83
N THR A 53 -7.14 -3.48 14.54
CA THR A 53 -6.76 -3.92 13.20
C THR A 53 -7.39 -5.28 12.94
N LEU A 54 -8.26 -5.36 11.92
CA LEU A 54 -8.84 -6.65 11.49
C LEU A 54 -7.89 -7.42 10.57
N LEU A 55 -7.13 -6.70 9.74
CA LEU A 55 -6.21 -7.27 8.76
C LEU A 55 -5.05 -6.31 8.48
N GLY A 56 -3.82 -6.80 8.54
CA GLY A 56 -2.65 -6.12 7.98
C GLY A 56 -2.45 -6.53 6.52
N PHE A 57 -2.75 -5.63 5.57
CA PHE A 57 -2.71 -5.96 4.14
C PHE A 57 -1.35 -6.48 3.68
N ARG A 58 -0.26 -5.87 4.18
CA ARG A 58 1.11 -6.32 3.92
C ARG A 58 1.37 -7.70 4.47
N ASP A 59 1.01 -7.97 5.73
CA ASP A 59 1.31 -9.24 6.40
C ASP A 59 0.57 -10.39 5.71
N GLU A 60 -0.70 -10.16 5.38
CA GLU A 60 -1.53 -11.15 4.70
C GLU A 60 -1.02 -11.41 3.28
N LEU A 61 -0.62 -10.38 2.53
CA LEU A 61 -0.05 -10.58 1.20
C LEU A 61 1.33 -11.23 1.26
N SER A 62 2.17 -10.88 2.23
CA SER A 62 3.47 -11.54 2.42
C SER A 62 3.29 -13.04 2.68
N ARG A 63 2.30 -13.40 3.51
CA ARG A 63 1.92 -14.79 3.82
C ARG A 63 1.40 -15.54 2.59
N LEU A 64 0.56 -14.89 1.79
CA LEU A 64 -0.08 -15.52 0.63
C LEU A 64 0.85 -15.62 -0.59
N LEU A 65 1.73 -14.63 -0.78
CA LEU A 65 2.54 -14.47 -1.97
C LEU A 65 4.01 -14.87 -1.74
N ASN A 66 4.30 -15.53 -0.62
CA ASN A 66 5.61 -16.03 -0.22
C ASN A 66 6.71 -14.96 -0.38
N VAL A 67 6.39 -13.72 0.02
CA VAL A 67 7.26 -12.51 0.03
C VAL A 67 7.80 -12.05 -1.33
N LYS A 68 7.75 -12.88 -2.39
CA LYS A 68 8.30 -12.56 -3.72
C LYS A 68 7.48 -11.52 -4.48
N VAL A 69 6.19 -11.41 -4.17
CA VAL A 69 5.32 -10.38 -4.76
C VAL A 69 4.80 -9.49 -3.64
N MET A 70 5.55 -8.42 -3.39
CA MET A 70 5.07 -7.34 -2.53
C MET A 70 4.16 -6.43 -3.37
N PRO A 71 2.98 -6.02 -2.86
CA PRO A 71 2.26 -4.88 -3.42
C PRO A 71 3.09 -3.62 -3.16
N VAL A 72 3.93 -3.27 -4.13
CA VAL A 72 4.74 -2.06 -4.07
C VAL A 72 3.86 -0.88 -4.43
N ILE A 73 4.04 0.25 -3.75
CA ILE A 73 3.57 1.54 -4.27
C ILE A 73 4.41 1.84 -5.51
N TRP A 74 3.82 1.71 -6.68
CA TRP A 74 4.52 1.93 -7.94
C TRP A 74 4.68 3.41 -8.24
N LEU A 75 5.90 3.78 -8.63
CA LEU A 75 6.13 4.99 -9.41
C LEU A 75 5.86 4.66 -10.87
N ALA A 76 4.80 5.23 -11.43
CA ALA A 76 4.44 5.08 -12.84
C ALA A 76 4.70 6.38 -13.60
N GLY A 77 5.08 6.26 -14.86
CA GLY A 77 5.23 7.37 -15.79
C GLY A 77 4.58 7.05 -17.13
N LEU A 78 4.36 8.07 -17.96
CA LEU A 78 3.86 7.88 -19.32
C LEU A 78 4.89 7.08 -20.13
N GLU A 79 4.42 6.06 -20.87
CA GLU A 79 5.30 5.16 -21.63
C GLU A 79 6.25 5.90 -22.60
N PRO A 80 5.82 6.91 -23.39
CA PRO A 80 6.74 7.66 -24.25
C PRO A 80 7.86 8.34 -23.46
N TRP A 81 7.51 8.98 -22.34
CA TRP A 81 8.47 9.65 -21.49
C TRP A 81 9.49 8.67 -20.90
N VAL A 82 9.04 7.52 -20.42
CA VAL A 82 9.93 6.49 -19.85
C VAL A 82 10.91 5.97 -20.91
N LYS A 83 10.45 5.75 -22.15
CA LYS A 83 11.30 5.29 -23.26
C LYS A 83 12.33 6.34 -23.67
N GLU A 84 11.93 7.60 -23.74
CA GLU A 84 12.80 8.72 -24.13
C GLU A 84 13.79 9.11 -23.03
N ASN A 85 13.46 8.86 -21.76
CA ASN A 85 14.20 9.38 -20.61
C ASN A 85 14.83 8.28 -19.74
N GLY A 86 15.26 7.17 -20.34
CA GLY A 86 15.86 6.02 -19.64
C GLY A 86 16.91 6.37 -18.57
N PRO A 87 17.90 7.24 -18.85
CA PRO A 87 18.87 7.69 -17.84
C PRO A 87 18.23 8.44 -16.66
N MET A 88 17.18 9.24 -16.89
CA MET A 88 16.46 9.93 -15.83
C MET A 88 15.65 8.94 -14.99
N VAL A 89 15.01 7.96 -15.61
CA VAL A 89 14.28 6.89 -14.91
C VAL A 89 15.20 6.13 -13.96
N SER A 90 16.42 5.80 -14.41
CA SER A 90 17.44 5.17 -13.56
C SER A 90 17.80 6.05 -12.35
N ARG A 91 18.06 7.35 -12.57
CA ARG A 91 18.34 8.29 -11.48
C ARG A 91 17.17 8.43 -10.50
N LEU A 92 15.94 8.50 -11.00
CA LEU A 92 14.74 8.58 -10.17
C LEU A 92 14.58 7.34 -9.29
N ARG A 93 14.81 6.13 -9.86
CA ARG A 93 14.80 4.87 -9.12
C ARG A 93 15.83 4.88 -7.99
N SER A 94 17.05 5.33 -8.26
CA SER A 94 18.12 5.43 -7.25
C SER A 94 17.77 6.44 -6.16
N ALA A 95 17.31 7.64 -6.53
CA ALA A 95 16.92 8.68 -5.58
C ALA A 95 15.75 8.24 -4.70
N TRP A 96 14.76 7.55 -5.27
CA TRP A 96 13.66 6.97 -4.50
C TRP A 96 14.15 5.88 -3.55
N THR A 97 15.07 5.01 -4.02
CA THR A 97 15.67 3.97 -3.18
C THR A 97 16.40 4.55 -1.97
N GLU A 98 17.14 5.63 -2.18
CA GLU A 98 17.83 6.35 -1.11
C GLU A 98 16.82 7.04 -0.17
N ALA A 99 15.84 7.73 -0.73
CA ALA A 99 14.83 8.47 0.04
C ALA A 99 14.04 7.56 0.98
N TYR A 100 13.57 6.39 0.52
CA TYR A 100 12.80 5.50 1.40
C TYR A 100 13.65 4.95 2.55
N ARG A 101 14.94 4.67 2.30
CA ARG A 101 15.89 4.22 3.35
C ARG A 101 16.14 5.33 4.36
N GLY A 102 16.31 6.57 3.88
CA GLY A 102 16.44 7.74 4.73
C GLY A 102 15.20 7.93 5.61
N VAL A 103 14.00 7.91 5.01
CA VAL A 103 12.72 8.03 5.73
C VAL A 103 12.51 6.87 6.72
N GLN A 104 13.07 5.69 6.48
CA GLN A 104 13.04 4.54 7.40
C GLN A 104 13.90 4.71 8.65
N GLN A 105 14.89 5.59 8.59
CA GLN A 105 15.88 5.80 9.65
C GLN A 105 15.69 7.16 10.33
N ASP A 106 14.98 8.10 9.69
CA ASP A 106 14.78 9.46 10.18
C ASP A 106 13.49 9.61 11.00
N GLU A 107 13.53 9.08 12.23
CA GLU A 107 12.43 9.22 13.19
C GLU A 107 12.15 10.70 13.53
N ALA A 108 13.18 11.55 13.54
CA ALA A 108 13.04 12.96 13.85
C ALA A 108 12.20 13.68 12.78
N HIS A 109 12.43 13.38 11.51
CA HIS A 109 11.62 13.88 10.41
C HIS A 109 10.18 13.38 10.49
N PHE A 110 9.98 12.09 10.78
CA PHE A 110 8.63 11.56 11.01
C PHE A 110 7.91 12.35 12.11
N ARG A 111 8.53 12.51 13.29
CA ARG A 111 7.97 13.26 14.42
C ARG A 111 7.66 14.71 14.08
N LYS A 112 8.53 15.38 13.31
CA LYS A 112 8.35 16.78 12.88
C LYS A 112 7.06 16.98 12.08
N TYR A 113 6.71 16.05 11.20
CA TYR A 113 5.54 16.18 10.32
C TYR A 113 4.34 15.31 10.69
N ALA A 114 4.44 14.53 11.77
CA ALA A 114 3.40 13.58 12.17
C ALA A 114 2.04 14.24 12.43
N LYS A 115 2.02 15.43 13.04
CA LYS A 115 0.80 16.23 13.23
C LYS A 115 0.20 16.67 11.90
N GLN A 116 1.02 17.22 11.00
CA GLN A 116 0.57 17.77 9.72
C GLN A 116 -0.02 16.69 8.81
N PHE A 117 0.64 15.56 8.67
CA PHE A 117 0.21 14.51 7.74
C PHE A 117 -0.80 13.53 8.34
N PHE A 118 -0.71 13.26 9.64
CA PHE A 118 -1.47 12.17 10.27
C PHE A 118 -2.33 12.61 11.45
N GLY A 119 -2.18 13.84 11.95
CA GLY A 119 -2.86 14.32 13.15
C GLY A 119 -2.34 13.66 14.44
N LEU A 120 -1.09 13.22 14.45
CA LEU A 120 -0.43 12.56 15.59
C LEU A 120 0.36 13.58 16.41
N GLU A 121 0.07 13.68 17.71
CA GLU A 121 0.70 14.67 18.61
C GLU A 121 1.24 14.05 19.90
N LYS A 122 0.57 13.02 20.43
CA LYS A 122 0.95 12.42 21.71
C LYS A 122 2.22 11.58 21.58
N ALA A 123 3.11 11.69 22.55
CA ALA A 123 4.40 11.00 22.55
C ALA A 123 4.25 9.47 22.45
N GLU A 124 3.27 8.90 23.15
CA GLU A 124 2.99 7.46 23.11
C GLU A 124 2.56 7.00 21.70
N ASP A 125 1.70 7.77 21.04
CA ASP A 125 1.18 7.45 19.71
C ASP A 125 2.28 7.52 18.65
N LEU A 126 3.18 8.52 18.76
CA LEU A 126 4.28 8.74 17.82
C LEU A 126 5.25 7.56 17.77
N SER A 127 5.57 6.96 18.92
CA SER A 127 6.50 5.84 18.98
C SER A 127 5.93 4.59 18.30
N LEU A 128 4.66 4.24 18.58
CA LEU A 128 4.00 3.12 17.91
C LEU A 128 3.83 3.38 16.41
N ALA A 129 3.38 4.59 16.05
CA ALA A 129 3.20 5.02 14.68
C ALA A 129 4.50 4.93 13.88
N TRP A 130 5.61 5.36 14.45
CA TRP A 130 6.92 5.26 13.82
C TRP A 130 7.31 3.82 13.53
N GLN A 131 7.23 2.92 14.52
CA GLN A 131 7.61 1.51 14.34
C GLN A 131 6.81 0.83 13.22
N ARG A 132 5.54 1.19 13.07
CA ARG A 132 4.64 0.63 12.04
C ARG A 132 4.81 1.33 10.68
N THR A 133 5.07 2.63 10.66
CA THR A 133 5.19 3.43 9.43
C THR A 133 6.53 3.25 8.75
N LYS A 134 7.64 3.12 9.48
CA LYS A 134 8.98 3.04 8.88
C LYS A 134 9.05 1.90 7.85
N ILE A 135 8.45 0.75 8.16
CA ILE A 135 8.41 -0.37 7.22
C ILE A 135 7.31 -0.21 6.17
N PHE A 136 6.27 0.59 6.40
CA PHE A 136 5.07 0.63 5.56
C PHE A 136 5.36 0.95 4.08
N LEU A 137 6.26 1.89 3.80
CA LEU A 137 6.54 2.36 2.44
C LEU A 137 7.12 1.25 1.55
N LEU A 138 8.25 0.68 1.97
CA LEU A 138 8.98 -0.40 1.30
C LEU A 138 9.74 -1.21 2.36
N PRO A 139 10.05 -2.49 2.17
CA PRO A 139 10.98 -3.18 3.04
C PRO A 139 12.42 -2.65 2.86
N ALA A 140 13.28 -2.79 3.89
CA ALA A 140 14.65 -2.26 3.85
C ALA A 140 15.49 -2.89 2.72
N ASP A 141 15.24 -4.17 2.44
CA ASP A 141 15.84 -5.00 1.40
C ASP A 141 15.11 -4.92 0.04
N PHE A 142 14.24 -3.91 -0.16
CA PHE A 142 13.54 -3.74 -1.42
C PHE A 142 14.50 -3.62 -2.61
N THR A 143 14.23 -4.43 -3.62
CA THR A 143 14.84 -4.34 -4.95
C THR A 143 13.77 -3.97 -5.97
N TRP A 144 14.16 -3.13 -6.95
CA TRP A 144 13.27 -2.81 -8.06
C TRP A 144 12.92 -4.10 -8.82
N PRO A 145 11.65 -4.29 -9.21
CA PRO A 145 11.20 -5.54 -9.84
C PRO A 145 11.98 -5.89 -11.10
N ASP A 146 12.57 -7.08 -11.07
CA ASP A 146 13.20 -7.72 -12.21
C ASP A 146 12.19 -8.52 -13.04
N GLN A 147 12.65 -9.12 -14.14
CA GLN A 147 11.80 -9.95 -15.01
C GLN A 147 11.11 -11.11 -14.25
N PRO A 148 11.80 -11.86 -13.36
CA PRO A 148 11.15 -12.83 -12.48
C PRO A 148 10.02 -12.25 -11.61
N THR A 149 10.26 -11.11 -10.96
CA THR A 149 9.28 -10.45 -10.10
C THR A 149 8.07 -9.98 -10.90
N LEU A 150 8.29 -9.38 -12.06
CA LEU A 150 7.23 -8.99 -12.98
C LEU A 150 6.42 -10.20 -13.46
N LYS A 151 7.07 -11.32 -13.79
CA LYS A 151 6.38 -12.56 -14.18
C LYS A 151 5.48 -13.08 -13.07
N ALA A 152 5.96 -13.09 -11.83
CA ALA A 152 5.17 -13.50 -10.66
C ALA A 152 3.96 -12.57 -10.43
N GLN A 153 4.15 -11.26 -10.56
CA GLN A 153 3.07 -10.27 -10.48
C GLN A 153 2.02 -10.47 -11.58
N LYS A 154 2.43 -10.63 -12.84
CA LYS A 154 1.52 -10.92 -13.95
C LYS A 154 0.70 -12.18 -13.68
N SER A 155 1.33 -13.24 -13.15
CA SER A 155 0.62 -14.48 -12.79
C SER A 155 -0.46 -14.25 -11.74
N PHE A 156 -0.15 -13.50 -10.68
CA PHE A 156 -1.11 -13.16 -9.64
C PHE A 156 -2.28 -12.33 -10.17
N LEU A 157 -2.01 -11.33 -11.02
CA LEU A 157 -3.06 -10.49 -11.60
C LEU A 157 -3.98 -11.30 -12.53
N ARG A 158 -3.43 -12.26 -13.29
CA ARG A 158 -4.22 -13.18 -14.11
C ARG A 158 -5.10 -14.10 -13.27
N GLU A 159 -4.58 -14.64 -12.16
CA GLU A 159 -5.42 -15.36 -11.19
C GLU A 159 -6.56 -14.45 -10.68
N GLY A 160 -6.27 -13.17 -10.42
CA GLY A 160 -7.29 -12.18 -10.08
C GLY A 160 -8.40 -12.07 -11.14
N VAL A 161 -8.05 -12.07 -12.43
CA VAL A 161 -9.02 -12.08 -13.54
C VAL A 161 -9.85 -13.37 -13.55
N GLU A 162 -9.21 -14.53 -13.41
CA GLU A 162 -9.90 -15.84 -13.37
C GLU A 162 -10.88 -15.93 -12.19
N LEU A 163 -10.53 -15.30 -11.07
CA LEU A 163 -11.37 -15.22 -9.88
C LEU A 163 -12.47 -14.14 -9.96
N GLY A 164 -12.55 -13.41 -11.07
CA GLY A 164 -13.50 -12.32 -11.28
C GLY A 164 -13.26 -11.12 -10.36
N MET A 165 -12.03 -10.95 -9.86
CA MET A 165 -11.63 -9.75 -9.11
C MET A 165 -11.39 -8.56 -10.04
N PHE A 166 -11.00 -8.84 -11.29
CA PHE A 166 -10.79 -7.86 -12.34
C PHE A 166 -11.61 -8.24 -13.59
N PRO A 167 -12.02 -7.25 -14.40
CA PRO A 167 -12.67 -7.52 -15.69
C PRO A 167 -11.71 -8.27 -16.64
N LYS A 168 -12.25 -9.05 -17.59
CA LYS A 168 -11.44 -9.88 -18.51
C LYS A 168 -10.50 -9.05 -19.39
N GLU A 169 -10.91 -7.83 -19.68
CA GLU A 169 -10.16 -6.82 -20.43
C GLU A 169 -8.84 -6.45 -19.75
N ALA A 170 -8.73 -6.66 -18.44
CA ALA A 170 -7.49 -6.42 -17.69
C ALA A 170 -6.33 -7.33 -18.16
N THR A 171 -6.60 -8.49 -18.77
CA THR A 171 -5.55 -9.38 -19.28
C THR A 171 -4.61 -8.67 -20.26
N GLY A 172 -5.15 -7.86 -21.18
CA GLY A 172 -4.31 -7.11 -22.13
C GLY A 172 -3.40 -6.08 -21.44
N LEU A 173 -3.90 -5.43 -20.38
CA LEU A 173 -3.11 -4.49 -19.57
C LEU A 173 -2.01 -5.22 -18.80
N ILE A 174 -2.31 -6.40 -18.24
CA ILE A 174 -1.35 -7.24 -17.52
C ILE A 174 -0.23 -7.69 -18.46
N ASP A 175 -0.58 -8.09 -19.69
CA ASP A 175 0.38 -8.54 -20.69
C ASP A 175 1.33 -7.41 -21.10
N GLY A 176 0.82 -6.18 -21.21
CA GLY A 176 1.57 -4.97 -21.52
C GLY A 176 2.48 -4.43 -20.40
N MET A 177 2.36 -4.92 -19.16
CA MET A 177 3.27 -4.47 -18.10
C MET A 177 4.72 -4.84 -18.44
N TYR A 178 5.65 -3.92 -18.19
CA TYR A 178 7.07 -4.13 -18.43
C TYR A 178 7.90 -3.56 -17.28
N THR A 179 9.11 -4.08 -17.13
CA THR A 179 10.15 -3.48 -16.29
C THR A 179 11.29 -3.05 -17.23
N PRO A 180 11.58 -1.74 -17.35
CA PRO A 180 12.73 -1.24 -18.13
C PRO A 180 14.04 -1.53 -17.42
#